data_AF-W5Y2K6-F1
#
_entry.id   AF-W5Y2K6-F1
#
_cell.length_a   1.000
_cell.length_b   1.000
_cell.length_c   1.000
_cell.angle_alpha   90.00
_cell.angle_beta   90.00
_cell.angle_gamma   90.00
#
_symmetry.space_group_name_H-M   'P 1'
#
loop_
_entity.id
_entity.type
_entity.pdbx_description
1 polymer ?
#
loop_
_entity_poly.entity_id
_entity_poly.type
_entity_poly.pdbx_seq_one_letter_code
_entity_poly.pdbx_strand_id
1 'polypeptide(L)'
;MINNAVVKRFSTLGALPLESVSIRREEQTPMTYFMTFSESMKAIRPTDGFRLRMPTKQGTDIEVHLYQTKFRDGPSCLVTVPTTPANLTALGLDADLEYPHSWIIPPFGMLSGAFKKGGPFIRDGKLDSIPIDLNKVAIFDEHEVYRPDLGCFVPEHLSNTLPWGTTPTPLDRSDWKIKMWVTTVVTRPATEEERNYLLVPWTDFSMGFLDLWLEQYRCWHKGLPIPTELSDPEEDPDYSDSTTQETPTGLTVATTVLDESAGDDAGKHQLTLECAVGSTLDEHVKTIGYEANGYFFEALATYWAKQNNVAGLWMDPTADRITILGAPGQITPLKSHILRLTRHLPRLDEAVTQAAEAGIEFD
;
A
#
# COMPACT_ATOMS: atom_id res chain seq x y z
N MET A 1 26.31 76.90 21.77
CA MET A 1 27.30 75.80 21.67
C MET A 1 26.91 74.96 20.45
N ILE A 2 27.82 74.86 19.47
CA ILE A 2 28.11 73.72 18.56
C ILE A 2 26.85 72.99 18.01
N ASN A 3 26.35 73.19 16.79
CA ASN A 3 26.91 72.88 15.46
C ASN A 3 27.37 71.42 15.28
N ASN A 4 26.59 70.58 14.58
CA ASN A 4 26.99 69.69 13.47
C ASN A 4 25.84 68.72 13.13
N ALA A 5 25.14 68.88 12.02
CA ALA A 5 25.57 68.60 10.64
C ALA A 5 25.55 67.08 10.33
N VAL A 6 24.61 66.56 9.53
CA VAL A 6 24.45 66.70 8.07
C VAL A 6 25.36 65.74 7.30
N VAL A 7 24.70 64.72 6.72
CA VAL A 7 24.80 64.27 5.31
C VAL A 7 25.95 63.34 4.92
N LYS A 8 25.56 62.24 4.25
CA LYS A 8 25.80 61.93 2.82
C LYS A 8 25.25 60.50 2.58
N ARG A 9 24.58 60.11 1.49
CA ARG A 9 24.13 60.65 0.19
C ARG A 9 23.28 59.51 -0.41
N PHE A 10 22.08 59.74 -0.96
CA PHE A 10 21.78 59.71 -2.42
C PHE A 10 22.78 58.86 -3.24
N SER A 11 22.42 57.91 -4.10
CA SER A 11 21.19 57.77 -4.89
C SER A 11 21.33 56.55 -5.80
N THR A 12 20.18 56.15 -6.36
CA THR A 12 19.97 55.71 -7.75
C THR A 12 20.35 54.30 -8.21
N LEU A 13 19.28 53.64 -8.69
CA LEU A 13 19.16 52.92 -9.96
C LEU A 13 19.83 51.55 -10.06
N GLY A 14 18.96 50.54 -10.16
CA GLY A 14 19.32 49.22 -10.65
C GLY A 14 18.19 48.22 -10.43
N ALA A 15 17.00 48.48 -10.97
CA ALA A 15 16.05 47.40 -11.24
C ALA A 15 16.73 46.49 -12.28
N LEU A 16 17.26 45.36 -11.83
CA LEU A 16 17.70 44.27 -12.68
C LEU A 16 16.63 43.20 -12.72
N PRO A 17 16.44 42.53 -13.86
CA PRO A 17 15.30 41.66 -14.09
C PRO A 17 15.39 40.44 -13.16
N LEU A 18 14.23 39.97 -12.71
CA LEU A 18 14.04 38.58 -12.30
C LEU A 18 14.34 37.72 -13.53
N GLU A 19 15.61 37.43 -13.77
CA GLU A 19 16.00 36.28 -14.57
C GLU A 19 15.46 35.06 -13.84
N SER A 20 14.44 34.47 -14.44
CA SER A 20 13.95 33.15 -14.15
C SER A 20 15.14 32.19 -14.24
N VAL A 21 15.79 31.95 -13.11
CA VAL A 21 16.61 30.77 -12.93
C VAL A 21 15.63 29.61 -12.99
N SER A 22 15.44 29.10 -14.20
CA SER A 22 14.97 27.75 -14.45
C SER A 22 15.95 26.84 -13.72
N ILE A 23 15.69 26.59 -12.45
CA ILE A 23 16.25 25.46 -11.72
C ILE A 23 15.80 24.27 -12.55
N ARG A 24 16.73 23.73 -13.34
CA ARG A 24 16.58 22.43 -13.96
C ARG A 24 16.14 21.53 -12.81
N ARG A 25 14.93 20.98 -12.90
CA ARG A 25 14.56 19.77 -12.16
C ARG A 25 15.66 18.78 -12.51
N GLU A 26 16.65 18.66 -11.64
CA GLU A 26 17.37 17.41 -11.52
C GLU A 26 16.27 16.36 -11.34
N GLU A 27 16.28 15.36 -12.22
CA GLU A 27 15.46 14.17 -12.10
C GLU A 27 15.69 13.61 -10.70
N GLN A 28 14.81 13.97 -9.75
CA GLN A 28 14.72 13.29 -8.47
C GLN A 28 14.21 11.91 -8.81
N THR A 29 15.13 10.96 -8.87
CA THR A 29 14.80 9.55 -8.69
C THR A 29 13.92 9.47 -7.44
N PRO A 30 12.72 8.89 -7.50
CA PRO A 30 11.96 8.62 -6.29
C PRO A 30 12.86 7.78 -5.37
N MET A 31 12.99 8.13 -4.09
CA MET A 31 13.93 7.45 -3.20
C MET A 31 13.21 6.98 -1.94
N THR A 32 12.99 5.67 -1.84
CA THR A 32 12.78 5.02 -0.55
C THR A 32 13.97 5.32 0.38
N TYR A 33 13.71 5.51 1.67
CA TYR A 33 14.72 5.87 2.66
C TYR A 33 15.67 4.70 2.93
N PHE A 34 15.12 3.51 3.21
CA PHE A 34 15.89 2.29 3.47
C PHE A 34 15.52 1.16 2.52
N MET A 35 14.23 0.98 2.25
CA MET A 35 13.72 -0.23 1.60
C MET A 35 14.28 -0.42 0.20
N THR A 36 14.52 -1.68 -0.15
CA THR A 36 14.91 -2.10 -1.50
C THR A 36 13.85 -3.02 -2.07
N PHE A 37 13.53 -2.80 -3.34
CA PHE A 37 12.61 -3.63 -4.12
C PHE A 37 13.42 -4.33 -5.20
N SER A 38 13.08 -5.59 -5.48
CA SER A 38 13.77 -6.35 -6.53
C SER A 38 12.91 -7.50 -7.02
N GLU A 39 12.79 -7.66 -8.33
CA GLU A 39 12.14 -8.83 -8.97
C GLU A 39 12.71 -10.18 -8.53
N SER A 40 13.96 -10.21 -8.05
CA SER A 40 14.58 -11.41 -7.52
C SER A 40 14.00 -11.85 -6.17
N MET A 41 13.31 -10.95 -5.46
CA MET A 41 12.64 -11.24 -4.20
C MET A 41 11.36 -12.03 -4.48
N LYS A 42 11.27 -13.20 -3.83
CA LYS A 42 10.11 -14.08 -3.94
C LYS A 42 8.96 -13.53 -3.11
N ALA A 43 7.74 -13.80 -3.57
CA ALA A 43 6.56 -13.64 -2.73
C ALA A 43 6.73 -14.41 -1.42
N ILE A 44 6.20 -13.86 -0.35
CA ILE A 44 6.17 -14.50 0.95
C ILE A 44 4.73 -14.83 1.27
N ARG A 45 4.44 -16.11 1.52
CA ARG A 45 3.20 -16.49 2.19
C ARG A 45 3.32 -16.15 3.67
N PRO A 46 2.57 -15.17 4.19
CA PRO A 46 2.61 -14.81 5.61
C PRO A 46 2.29 -16.04 6.48
N THR A 47 2.99 -16.19 7.61
CA THR A 47 2.72 -17.25 8.60
C THR A 47 2.80 -16.62 9.99
N ASP A 48 1.94 -17.00 10.92
CA ASP A 48 1.95 -16.44 12.28
C ASP A 48 3.29 -16.71 12.97
N GLY A 49 3.75 -15.76 13.79
CA GLY A 49 4.98 -15.90 14.58
C GLY A 49 6.24 -16.06 13.73
N PHE A 50 6.35 -15.31 12.63
CA PHE A 50 7.47 -15.42 11.70
C PHE A 50 8.38 -14.19 11.75
N ARG A 51 9.67 -14.42 11.50
CA ARG A 51 10.71 -13.42 11.39
C ARG A 51 11.01 -13.17 9.91
N LEU A 52 11.05 -11.90 9.56
CA LEU A 52 11.33 -11.40 8.22
C LEU A 52 12.61 -10.57 8.28
N ARG A 53 13.36 -10.57 7.18
CA ARG A 53 14.43 -9.61 6.92
C ARG A 53 13.98 -8.67 5.82
N MET A 54 14.26 -7.38 5.98
CA MET A 54 14.00 -6.35 5.00
C MET A 54 15.34 -5.76 4.56
N PRO A 55 15.87 -6.13 3.37
CA PRO A 55 17.14 -5.61 2.91
C PRO A 55 17.09 -4.11 2.69
N THR A 56 18.14 -3.43 3.13
CA THR A 56 18.27 -1.98 2.96
C THR A 56 19.31 -1.61 1.92
N LYS A 57 19.21 -0.38 1.41
CA LYS A 57 20.21 0.22 0.50
C LYS A 57 21.64 0.23 1.07
N GLN A 58 21.77 0.12 2.40
CA GLN A 58 23.05 0.17 3.12
C GLN A 58 23.70 -1.21 3.26
N GLY A 59 23.05 -2.28 2.77
CA GLY A 59 23.58 -3.64 2.77
C GLY A 59 23.41 -4.40 4.09
N THR A 60 22.71 -3.79 5.06
CA THR A 60 22.30 -4.40 6.33
C THR A 60 20.79 -4.55 6.37
N ASP A 61 20.31 -5.70 6.82
CA ASP A 61 18.88 -5.99 6.82
C ASP A 61 18.22 -5.54 8.12
N ILE A 62 17.00 -5.04 8.03
CA ILE A 62 16.13 -4.78 9.18
C ILE A 62 15.34 -6.05 9.48
N GLU A 63 15.42 -6.54 10.71
CA GLU A 63 14.57 -7.60 11.24
C GLU A 63 13.17 -7.05 11.52
N VAL A 64 12.16 -7.71 10.96
CA VAL A 64 10.74 -7.40 11.15
C VAL A 64 10.03 -8.64 11.68
N HIS A 65 9.18 -8.47 12.69
CA HIS A 65 8.40 -9.56 13.28
C HIS A 65 6.98 -9.52 12.75
N LEU A 66 6.49 -10.67 12.29
CA LEU A 66 5.10 -10.90 11.93
C LEU A 66 4.45 -11.73 13.04
N TYR A 67 3.59 -11.10 13.83
CA TYR A 67 2.91 -11.74 14.95
C TYR A 67 1.67 -12.51 14.50
N GLN A 68 0.81 -11.90 13.68
CA GLN A 68 -0.40 -12.52 13.13
C GLN A 68 -0.56 -12.21 11.65
N THR A 69 -0.95 -13.20 10.86
CA THR A 69 -1.20 -13.10 9.41
C THR A 69 -2.54 -12.48 9.07
N LYS A 70 -3.51 -12.68 9.95
CA LYS A 70 -4.83 -12.05 9.91
C LYS A 70 -5.04 -11.35 11.23
N PHE A 71 -4.68 -10.08 11.29
CA PHE A 71 -4.98 -9.29 12.47
C PHE A 71 -6.50 -9.13 12.57
N ARG A 72 -7.12 -9.86 13.52
CA ARG A 72 -8.55 -9.78 13.85
C ARG A 72 -9.48 -10.09 12.66
N ASP A 73 -9.10 -11.08 11.84
CA ASP A 73 -9.76 -11.49 10.58
C ASP A 73 -9.76 -10.43 9.46
N GLY A 74 -9.06 -9.31 9.65
CA GLY A 74 -8.82 -8.30 8.61
C GLY A 74 -7.81 -8.75 7.54
N PRO A 75 -7.66 -7.96 6.46
CA PRO A 75 -6.74 -8.25 5.36
C PRO A 75 -5.26 -7.99 5.72
N SER A 76 -4.98 -7.42 6.89
CA SER A 76 -3.64 -7.01 7.31
C SER A 76 -2.94 -8.02 8.22
N CYS A 77 -1.62 -8.04 8.12
CA CYS A 77 -0.74 -8.75 9.03
C CYS A 77 -0.34 -7.82 10.18
N LEU A 78 -0.40 -8.31 11.42
CA LEU A 78 0.15 -7.59 12.57
C LEU A 78 1.67 -7.72 12.58
N VAL A 79 2.37 -6.63 12.32
CA VAL A 79 3.83 -6.59 12.22
C VAL A 79 4.45 -5.54 13.12
N THR A 80 5.73 -5.68 13.43
CA THR A 80 6.51 -4.74 14.24
C THR A 80 7.99 -4.81 13.93
N VAL A 81 8.74 -3.75 14.28
CA VAL A 81 10.20 -3.72 14.22
C VAL A 81 10.75 -3.69 15.65
N PRO A 82 11.34 -4.79 16.16
CA PRO A 82 11.89 -4.84 17.51
C PRO A 82 13.12 -3.95 17.65
N THR A 83 13.38 -3.47 18.87
CA THR A 83 14.63 -2.81 19.23
C THR A 83 15.71 -3.88 19.44
N THR A 84 16.56 -4.09 18.43
CA THR A 84 17.72 -4.99 18.52
C THR A 84 18.99 -4.24 18.13
N PRO A 85 20.17 -4.63 18.66
CA PRO A 85 21.45 -4.04 18.24
C PRO A 85 21.66 -4.07 16.73
N ALA A 86 21.22 -5.14 16.07
CA ALA A 86 21.28 -5.30 14.61
C ALA A 86 20.39 -4.28 13.88
N ASN A 87 19.14 -4.09 14.32
CA ASN A 87 18.24 -3.12 13.72
C ASN A 87 18.72 -1.68 13.93
N LEU A 88 19.23 -1.35 15.13
CA LEU A 88 19.84 -0.04 15.40
C LEU A 88 21.03 0.22 14.47
N THR A 89 21.90 -0.77 14.31
CA THR A 89 23.05 -0.70 13.41
C THR A 89 22.61 -0.52 11.95
N ALA A 90 21.57 -1.23 11.51
CA ALA A 90 21.02 -1.09 10.16
C ALA A 90 20.39 0.28 9.89
N LEU A 91 19.95 1.00 10.93
CA LEU A 91 19.55 2.41 10.84
C LEU A 91 20.74 3.38 10.97
N GLY A 92 21.96 2.87 11.11
CA GLY A 92 23.16 3.65 11.34
C GLY A 92 23.15 4.38 12.70
N LEU A 93 22.55 3.76 13.72
CA LEU A 93 22.53 4.17 15.11
C LEU A 93 23.48 3.28 15.94
N ASP A 94 23.82 3.73 17.15
CA ASP A 94 24.66 2.97 18.07
C ASP A 94 23.94 1.70 18.53
N ALA A 95 24.62 0.57 18.47
CA ALA A 95 24.08 -0.76 18.79
C ALA A 95 23.69 -0.90 20.29
N ASP A 96 24.36 -0.15 21.15
CA ASP A 96 24.19 -0.16 22.62
C ASP A 96 23.30 0.98 23.12
N LEU A 97 22.54 1.61 22.23
CA LEU A 97 21.65 2.71 22.58
C LEU A 97 20.59 2.24 23.58
N GLU A 98 20.71 2.69 24.84
CA GLU A 98 19.75 2.35 25.88
C GLU A 98 18.41 3.03 25.58
N TYR A 99 17.38 2.22 25.32
CA TYR A 99 16.03 2.71 25.06
C TYR A 99 14.99 1.91 25.83
N PRO A 100 13.99 2.58 26.45
CA PRO A 100 13.03 1.91 27.34
C PRO A 100 11.96 1.11 26.59
N HIS A 101 11.90 1.22 25.27
CA HIS A 101 10.86 0.59 24.45
C HIS A 101 11.37 -0.68 23.77
N SER A 102 10.53 -1.73 23.80
CA SER A 102 10.82 -3.01 23.16
C SER A 102 10.83 -2.95 21.62
N TRP A 103 10.35 -1.85 21.04
CA TRP A 103 10.19 -1.68 19.60
C TRP A 103 10.78 -0.37 19.10
N ILE A 104 11.36 -0.43 17.92
CA ILE A 104 11.61 0.73 17.06
C ILE A 104 10.24 1.18 16.54
N ILE A 105 9.50 0.27 15.90
CA ILE A 105 8.12 0.52 15.45
C ILE A 105 7.20 -0.46 16.17
N PRO A 106 6.29 0.01 17.02
CA PRO A 106 5.35 -0.84 17.77
C PRO A 106 4.40 -1.58 16.81
N PRO A 107 3.68 -2.62 17.28
CA PRO A 107 2.79 -3.40 16.41
C PRO A 107 1.73 -2.58 15.67
N PHE A 108 1.57 -2.84 14.37
CA PHE A 108 0.60 -2.20 13.48
C PHE A 108 0.08 -3.17 12.41
N GLY A 109 -1.08 -2.86 11.82
CA GLY A 109 -1.64 -3.62 10.69
C GLY A 109 -0.96 -3.23 9.38
N MET A 110 -0.28 -4.16 8.73
CA MET A 110 0.33 -3.97 7.41
C MET A 110 -0.45 -4.71 6.33
N LEU A 111 -0.78 -4.02 5.25
CA LEU A 111 -1.51 -4.57 4.12
C LEU A 111 -0.73 -5.71 3.44
N SER A 112 -1.47 -6.71 2.97
CA SER A 112 -0.92 -7.93 2.35
C SER A 112 -0.09 -7.68 1.09
N GLY A 113 -0.29 -6.53 0.42
CA GLY A 113 0.50 -6.10 -0.73
C GLY A 113 2.01 -6.11 -0.48
N ALA A 114 2.43 -5.92 0.78
CA ALA A 114 3.84 -5.91 1.14
C ALA A 114 4.56 -7.27 1.00
N PHE A 115 3.81 -8.36 0.87
CA PHE A 115 4.35 -9.73 0.79
C PHE A 115 4.31 -10.34 -0.62
N LYS A 116 3.90 -9.58 -1.62
CA LYS A 116 3.86 -10.01 -3.03
C LYS A 116 5.28 -10.18 -3.59
N LYS A 117 5.39 -10.89 -4.72
CA LYS A 117 6.64 -10.98 -5.49
C LYS A 117 7.20 -9.57 -5.75
N GLY A 118 8.51 -9.42 -5.57
CA GLY A 118 9.19 -8.14 -5.71
C GLY A 118 9.06 -7.17 -4.53
N GLY A 119 8.27 -7.51 -3.51
CA GLY A 119 8.25 -6.79 -2.23
C GLY A 119 9.56 -6.92 -1.45
N PRO A 120 9.77 -6.14 -0.38
CA PRO A 120 11.08 -5.92 0.24
C PRO A 120 11.44 -6.98 1.28
N PHE A 121 10.58 -7.97 1.52
CA PHE A 121 10.78 -8.92 2.60
C PHE A 121 11.41 -10.23 2.12
N ILE A 122 12.26 -10.78 2.98
CA ILE A 122 12.85 -12.11 2.87
C ILE A 122 12.46 -12.90 4.12
N ARG A 123 12.05 -14.15 3.92
CA ARG A 123 11.73 -15.07 5.01
C ARG A 123 13.00 -15.49 5.74
N ASP A 124 13.06 -15.29 7.06
CA ASP A 124 14.28 -15.55 7.84
C ASP A 124 14.14 -16.75 8.80
N GLY A 125 13.01 -16.87 9.51
CA GLY A 125 12.80 -18.00 10.42
C GLY A 125 11.57 -17.82 11.31
N LYS A 126 11.36 -18.75 12.25
CA LYS A 126 10.32 -18.58 13.27
C LYS A 126 10.79 -17.66 14.38
N LEU A 127 9.85 -16.98 15.01
CA LEU A 127 10.07 -16.33 16.30
C LEU A 127 10.10 -17.40 17.40
N ASP A 128 11.01 -17.26 18.35
CA ASP A 128 11.10 -18.17 19.49
C ASP A 128 9.87 -18.03 20.41
N SER A 129 9.36 -16.80 20.53
CA SER A 129 8.09 -16.47 21.18
C SER A 129 7.58 -15.12 20.69
N ILE A 130 6.26 -14.89 20.82
CA ILE A 130 5.67 -13.57 20.60
C ILE A 130 5.65 -12.87 21.97
N PRO A 131 6.32 -11.72 22.14
CA PRO A 131 6.50 -11.07 23.45
C PRO A 131 5.26 -10.29 23.92
N ILE A 132 4.10 -10.52 23.32
CA ILE A 132 2.84 -9.82 23.64
C ILE A 132 1.70 -10.83 23.80
N ASP A 133 0.77 -10.53 24.70
CA ASP A 133 -0.50 -11.25 24.79
C ASP A 133 -1.47 -10.67 23.76
N LEU A 134 -1.68 -11.40 22.66
CA LEU A 134 -2.56 -10.98 21.56
C LEU A 134 -4.03 -10.82 21.99
N ASN A 135 -4.44 -11.40 23.13
CA ASN A 135 -5.77 -11.16 23.69
C ASN A 135 -5.86 -9.83 24.44
N LYS A 136 -4.72 -9.25 24.84
CA LYS A 136 -4.59 -7.96 25.53
C LYS A 136 -4.04 -6.89 24.58
N VAL A 137 -4.72 -6.75 23.45
CA VAL A 137 -4.46 -5.71 22.46
C VAL A 137 -5.71 -4.85 22.33
N ALA A 138 -5.57 -3.57 22.61
CA ALA A 138 -6.58 -2.54 22.42
C ALA A 138 -6.33 -1.81 21.09
N ILE A 139 -7.39 -1.26 20.50
CA ILE A 139 -7.32 -0.56 19.23
C ILE A 139 -7.46 0.93 19.47
N PHE A 140 -6.66 1.68 18.73
CA PHE A 140 -6.75 3.11 18.63
C PHE A 140 -7.73 3.50 17.51
N ASP A 141 -8.87 4.09 17.85
CA ASP A 141 -9.97 4.43 16.92
C ASP A 141 -9.99 5.94 16.59
N GLU A 142 -8.82 6.49 16.31
CA GLU A 142 -8.65 7.86 15.83
C GLU A 142 -7.50 7.91 14.83
N HIS A 143 -7.32 9.05 14.17
CA HIS A 143 -6.13 9.28 13.35
C HIS A 143 -4.87 9.24 14.20
N GLU A 144 -3.96 8.34 13.86
CA GLU A 144 -2.71 8.11 14.58
C GLU A 144 -1.51 8.83 13.97
N VAL A 145 -0.57 9.20 14.83
CA VAL A 145 0.77 9.64 14.48
C VAL A 145 1.77 8.77 15.23
N TYR A 146 2.76 8.25 14.50
CA TYR A 146 3.88 7.55 15.12
C TYR A 146 4.81 8.54 15.83
N ARG A 147 5.14 8.26 17.09
CA ARG A 147 6.04 9.06 17.93
C ARG A 147 7.29 8.25 18.26
N PRO A 148 8.41 8.43 17.54
CA PRO A 148 9.62 7.65 17.78
C PRO A 148 10.20 7.88 19.18
N ASP A 149 10.03 9.08 19.73
CA ASP A 149 10.48 9.44 21.07
C ASP A 149 9.68 8.79 22.21
N LEU A 150 8.47 8.28 21.89
CA LEU A 150 7.59 7.58 22.82
C LEU A 150 7.46 6.09 22.50
N GLY A 151 8.08 5.61 21.41
CA GLY A 151 7.95 4.24 20.91
C GLY A 151 6.50 3.77 20.72
N CYS A 152 5.56 4.67 20.43
CA CYS A 152 4.13 4.37 20.34
C CYS A 152 3.39 5.23 19.30
N PHE A 153 2.15 4.85 19.01
CA PHE A 153 1.21 5.68 18.25
C PHE A 153 0.38 6.54 19.21
N VAL A 154 0.16 7.80 18.83
CA VAL A 154 -0.64 8.76 19.60
C VAL A 154 -1.71 9.42 18.71
N PRO A 155 -2.79 9.97 19.29
CA PRO A 155 -3.73 10.77 18.52
C PRO A 155 -3.06 11.96 17.81
N GLU A 156 -3.40 12.15 16.54
CA GLU A 156 -2.88 13.27 15.74
C GLU A 156 -3.12 14.62 16.41
N HIS A 157 -4.29 14.81 17.01
CA HIS A 157 -4.65 16.06 17.69
C HIS A 157 -3.76 16.35 18.92
N LEU A 158 -3.10 15.34 19.51
CA LEU A 158 -2.15 15.50 20.61
C LEU A 158 -0.70 15.66 20.14
N SER A 159 -0.39 15.30 18.89
CA SER A 159 0.98 15.27 18.36
C SER A 159 1.70 16.62 18.50
N ASN A 160 0.98 17.73 18.27
CA ASN A 160 1.49 19.10 18.37
C ASN A 160 1.58 19.63 19.81
N THR A 161 0.88 18.99 20.75
CA THR A 161 0.84 19.40 22.17
C THR A 161 1.81 18.64 23.05
N LEU A 162 2.24 17.45 22.61
CA LEU A 162 3.21 16.61 23.31
C LEU A 162 4.63 17.02 22.92
N PRO A 163 5.42 17.63 23.82
CA PRO A 163 6.79 18.03 23.51
C PRO A 163 7.64 16.83 23.05
N TRP A 164 8.56 17.07 22.11
CA TRP A 164 9.55 16.07 21.71
C TRP A 164 10.52 15.78 22.85
N GLY A 165 10.89 14.50 23.01
CA GLY A 165 11.84 14.09 24.06
C GLY A 165 11.23 14.09 25.46
N THR A 166 9.90 14.02 25.55
CA THR A 166 9.22 13.76 26.82
C THR A 166 9.66 12.37 27.28
N THR A 167 10.34 12.28 28.43
CA THR A 167 10.66 11.00 29.09
C THR A 167 9.39 10.14 29.12
N PRO A 168 9.45 8.80 28.93
CA PRO A 168 8.26 7.95 28.84
C PRO A 168 7.47 8.00 30.15
N THR A 169 6.64 9.03 30.26
CA THR A 169 5.66 9.22 31.30
C THR A 169 4.44 8.47 30.78
N PRO A 170 3.73 7.71 31.61
CA PRO A 170 2.48 7.11 31.19
C PRO A 170 1.59 8.19 30.58
N LEU A 171 1.29 8.06 29.28
CA LEU A 171 0.40 9.00 28.60
C LEU A 171 -0.96 8.89 29.27
N ASP A 172 -1.56 10.02 29.62
CA ASP A 172 -2.96 10.02 30.00
C ASP A 172 -3.77 9.69 28.75
N ARG A 173 -4.42 8.53 28.80
CA ARG A 173 -5.23 7.99 27.72
C ARG A 173 -6.72 8.13 28.02
N SER A 174 -7.12 8.85 29.06
CA SER A 174 -8.51 8.86 29.54
C SER A 174 -9.51 9.37 28.50
N ASP A 175 -9.10 10.34 27.68
CA ASP A 175 -9.89 10.97 26.62
C ASP A 175 -9.75 10.31 25.24
N TRP A 176 -8.79 9.39 25.06
CA TRP A 176 -8.57 8.71 23.78
C TRP A 176 -9.75 7.80 23.43
N LYS A 177 -10.08 7.68 22.15
CA LYS A 177 -11.03 6.69 21.63
C LYS A 177 -10.32 5.35 21.49
N ILE A 178 -10.38 4.57 22.57
CA ILE A 178 -9.79 3.24 22.63
C ILE A 178 -10.92 2.21 22.64
N LYS A 179 -10.79 1.22 21.77
CA LYS A 179 -11.75 0.12 21.63
C LYS A 179 -11.11 -1.22 21.94
N MET A 180 -11.94 -2.16 22.36
CA MET A 180 -11.59 -3.58 22.50
C MET A 180 -12.46 -4.39 21.55
N TRP A 181 -11.84 -5.37 20.90
CA TRP A 181 -12.56 -6.39 20.15
C TRP A 181 -13.30 -7.32 21.12
N VAL A 182 -14.59 -7.52 20.87
CA VAL A 182 -15.41 -8.54 21.55
C VAL A 182 -15.43 -9.82 20.72
N THR A 183 -15.61 -9.66 19.42
CA THR A 183 -15.46 -10.70 18.39
C THR A 183 -14.72 -10.10 17.21
N THR A 184 -14.57 -10.82 16.11
CA THR A 184 -13.79 -10.38 14.94
C THR A 184 -14.41 -9.24 14.17
N VAL A 185 -15.71 -8.96 14.36
CA VAL A 185 -16.44 -7.88 13.66
C VAL A 185 -17.11 -6.88 14.61
N VAL A 186 -16.99 -7.07 15.93
CA VAL A 186 -17.66 -6.23 16.93
C VAL A 186 -16.65 -5.66 17.91
N THR A 187 -16.71 -4.34 18.07
CA THR A 187 -15.95 -3.61 19.08
C THR A 187 -16.83 -2.99 20.15
N ARG A 188 -16.21 -2.73 21.30
CA ARG A 188 -16.78 -1.94 22.40
C ARG A 188 -15.75 -0.94 22.91
N PRO A 189 -16.16 0.10 23.65
CA PRO A 189 -15.22 0.93 24.40
C PRO A 189 -14.34 0.09 25.34
N ALA A 190 -13.06 0.46 25.45
CA ALA A 190 -12.16 -0.13 26.42
C ALA A 190 -12.52 0.28 27.85
N THR A 191 -12.40 -0.66 28.79
CA THR A 191 -12.46 -0.38 30.23
C THR A 191 -11.20 0.35 30.70
N GLU A 192 -11.22 0.87 31.93
CA GLU A 192 -10.08 1.57 32.54
C GLU A 192 -8.80 0.71 32.56
N GLU A 193 -8.92 -0.58 32.84
CA GLU A 193 -7.79 -1.52 32.79
C GLU A 193 -7.27 -1.68 31.36
N GLU A 194 -8.17 -1.94 30.41
CA GLU A 194 -7.85 -2.24 29.01
C GLU A 194 -7.23 -1.06 28.25
N ARG A 195 -7.48 0.17 28.69
CA ARG A 195 -6.80 1.37 28.14
C ARG A 195 -5.28 1.33 28.31
N ASN A 196 -4.78 0.51 29.24
CA ASN A 196 -3.34 0.30 29.48
C ASN A 196 -2.75 -0.88 28.68
N TYR A 197 -3.57 -1.59 27.90
CA TYR A 197 -3.07 -2.65 27.03
C TYR A 197 -2.23 -2.06 25.89
N LEU A 198 -1.54 -2.94 25.17
CA LEU A 198 -0.85 -2.55 23.95
C LEU A 198 -1.87 -1.94 22.99
N LEU A 199 -1.59 -0.73 22.51
CA LEU A 199 -2.41 -0.06 21.51
C LEU A 199 -1.87 -0.33 20.12
N VAL A 200 -2.77 -0.76 19.25
CA VAL A 200 -2.52 -0.92 17.82
C VAL A 200 -3.47 0.03 17.07
N PRO A 201 -2.99 0.76 16.05
CA PRO A 201 -3.86 1.55 15.18
C PRO A 201 -5.04 0.76 14.60
N TRP A 202 -6.17 1.43 14.39
CA TRP A 202 -7.27 0.86 13.61
C TRP A 202 -6.90 0.75 12.12
N THR A 203 -6.12 1.71 11.64
CA THR A 203 -5.74 1.83 10.22
C THR A 203 -4.83 0.68 9.77
N ASP A 204 -5.11 0.17 8.58
CA ASP A 204 -4.21 -0.70 7.85
C ASP A 204 -3.25 0.13 6.99
N PHE A 205 -1.95 -0.11 7.14
CA PHE A 205 -0.92 0.70 6.48
C PHE A 205 -0.31 0.00 5.28
N SER A 206 -0.01 0.79 4.25
CA SER A 206 0.88 0.38 3.18
C SER A 206 2.33 0.30 3.69
N MET A 207 3.17 -0.37 2.91
CA MET A 207 4.58 -0.55 3.22
C MET A 207 5.36 0.78 3.28
N GLY A 208 4.94 1.81 2.54
CA GLY A 208 5.62 3.12 2.57
C GLY A 208 5.67 3.73 3.98
N PHE A 209 4.66 3.46 4.82
CA PHE A 209 4.64 3.95 6.20
C PHE A 209 5.72 3.29 7.07
N LEU A 210 6.06 2.02 6.82
CA LEU A 210 7.16 1.35 7.51
C LEU A 210 8.48 2.08 7.24
N ASP A 211 8.78 2.39 5.97
CA ASP A 211 9.99 3.12 5.56
C ASP A 211 10.04 4.53 6.16
N LEU A 212 8.92 5.24 6.12
CA LEU A 212 8.77 6.56 6.74
C LEU A 212 9.07 6.49 8.25
N TRP A 213 8.45 5.57 8.99
CA TRP A 213 8.63 5.48 10.44
C TRP A 213 10.05 5.07 10.84
N LEU A 214 10.72 4.22 10.05
CA LEU A 214 12.14 3.91 10.25
C LEU A 214 13.01 5.16 10.08
N GLU A 215 12.71 6.00 9.08
CA GLU A 215 13.43 7.26 8.89
C GLU A 215 13.11 8.28 9.98
N GLN A 216 11.85 8.39 10.40
CA GLN A 216 11.46 9.23 11.53
C GLN A 216 12.22 8.83 12.80
N TYR A 217 12.34 7.53 13.08
CA TYR A 217 13.12 7.02 14.21
C TYR A 217 14.61 7.35 14.09
N ARG A 218 15.22 7.14 12.92
CA ARG A 218 16.62 7.48 12.67
C ARG A 218 16.89 8.98 12.81
N CYS A 219 16.09 9.81 12.15
CA CYS A 219 16.25 11.26 12.15
C CYS A 219 16.09 11.83 13.55
N TRP A 220 15.11 11.34 14.32
CA TRP A 220 14.93 11.74 15.70
C TRP A 220 16.20 11.50 16.55
N HIS A 221 16.75 10.28 16.51
CA HIS A 221 17.98 9.95 17.26
C HIS A 221 19.20 10.75 16.80
N LYS A 222 19.27 11.11 15.51
CA LYS A 222 20.38 11.89 14.96
C LYS A 222 20.19 13.41 15.08
N GLY A 223 19.07 13.88 15.63
CA GLY A 223 18.73 15.30 15.67
C GLY A 223 18.58 15.93 14.28
N LEU A 224 18.19 15.13 13.29
CA LEU A 224 17.93 15.57 11.91
C LEU A 224 16.46 15.96 11.74
N PRO A 225 16.11 16.72 10.69
CA PRO A 225 14.72 16.98 10.34
C PRO A 225 13.93 15.67 10.17
N ILE A 226 12.81 15.56 10.88
CA ILE A 226 11.95 14.38 10.85
C ILE A 226 11.02 14.48 9.64
N PRO A 227 11.05 13.53 8.69
CA PRO A 227 10.13 13.55 7.55
C PRO A 227 8.69 13.31 8.00
N THR A 228 7.73 13.91 7.30
CA THR A 228 6.29 13.77 7.58
C THR A 228 5.50 13.19 6.42
N GLU A 229 6.13 13.06 5.26
CA GLU A 229 5.54 12.58 4.02
C GLU A 229 6.17 11.25 3.64
N LEU A 230 5.39 10.38 3.02
CA LEU A 230 5.91 9.16 2.42
C LEU A 230 6.96 9.53 1.37
N SER A 231 8.02 8.74 1.27
CA SER A 231 8.91 8.81 0.12
C SER A 231 8.10 8.51 -1.14
N ASP A 232 8.34 9.26 -2.22
CA ASP A 232 7.85 8.85 -3.53
C ASP A 232 8.44 7.45 -3.80
N PRO A 233 7.59 6.42 -4.03
CA PRO A 233 8.09 5.07 -4.26
C PRO A 233 9.00 5.11 -5.48
N GLU A 234 10.16 4.44 -5.41
CA GLU A 234 10.84 3.96 -6.64
C GLU A 234 9.80 3.13 -7.36
N GLU A 235 9.09 3.75 -8.32
CA GLU A 235 7.90 3.25 -9.03
C GLU A 235 7.33 2.00 -8.37
N ASP A 236 6.34 2.14 -7.48
CA ASP A 236 5.71 1.03 -6.73
C ASP A 236 5.54 -0.12 -7.70
N PRO A 237 6.42 -1.13 -7.63
CA PRO A 237 6.69 -1.80 -8.86
C PRO A 237 5.50 -2.70 -9.11
N ASP A 238 4.85 -2.44 -10.25
CA ASP A 238 3.77 -3.25 -10.75
C ASP A 238 4.37 -4.61 -11.18
N TYR A 239 4.82 -5.37 -10.20
CA TYR A 239 5.39 -6.71 -10.31
C TYR A 239 4.29 -7.77 -10.19
N SER A 240 3.07 -7.41 -10.54
CA SER A 240 2.28 -8.38 -11.26
C SER A 240 3.09 -8.72 -12.52
N ASP A 241 3.21 -10.00 -12.89
CA ASP A 241 3.56 -10.35 -14.28
C ASP A 241 2.38 -9.92 -15.20
N SER A 242 1.91 -8.66 -15.07
CA SER A 242 0.86 -8.08 -15.86
C SER A 242 1.43 -7.79 -17.23
N THR A 243 1.09 -8.67 -18.15
CA THR A 243 1.18 -8.33 -19.56
C THR A 243 0.04 -7.37 -19.87
N THR A 244 0.27 -6.09 -19.58
CA THR A 244 -0.61 -5.00 -19.98
C THR A 244 -0.44 -4.78 -21.48
N GLN A 245 -1.54 -4.94 -22.20
CA GLN A 245 -1.62 -4.76 -23.64
C GLN A 245 -2.72 -3.76 -23.94
N GLU A 246 -2.34 -2.60 -24.46
CA GLU A 246 -3.28 -1.69 -25.11
C GLU A 246 -3.48 -2.09 -26.56
N THR A 247 -4.73 -2.05 -27.02
CA THR A 247 -5.10 -2.36 -28.39
C THR A 247 -5.34 -1.07 -29.19
N PRO A 248 -5.18 -1.09 -30.53
CA PRO A 248 -5.48 0.06 -31.37
C PRO A 248 -6.93 0.55 -31.31
N THR A 249 -7.85 -0.27 -30.78
CA THR A 249 -9.26 0.09 -30.60
C THR A 249 -9.55 0.72 -29.23
N GLY A 250 -8.54 0.87 -28.37
CA GLY A 250 -8.64 1.52 -27.06
C GLY A 250 -9.07 0.60 -25.92
N LEU A 251 -8.99 -0.73 -26.09
CA LEU A 251 -9.09 -1.68 -24.99
C LEU A 251 -7.71 -1.90 -24.37
N THR A 252 -7.61 -1.70 -23.06
CA THR A 252 -6.48 -2.08 -22.21
C THR A 252 -6.79 -3.42 -21.55
N VAL A 253 -5.85 -4.36 -21.66
CA VAL A 253 -5.98 -5.71 -21.12
C VAL A 253 -4.76 -6.05 -20.28
N ALA A 254 -4.94 -6.33 -19.00
CA ALA A 254 -3.89 -6.82 -18.12
C ALA A 254 -4.19 -8.25 -17.65
N THR A 255 -3.16 -9.07 -17.47
CA THR A 255 -3.32 -10.42 -16.91
C THR A 255 -2.32 -10.66 -15.82
N THR A 256 -2.78 -10.81 -14.59
CA THR A 256 -1.94 -10.98 -13.41
C THR A 256 -2.03 -12.42 -12.93
N VAL A 257 -0.87 -13.06 -12.73
CA VAL A 257 -0.81 -14.36 -12.05
C VAL A 257 -0.89 -14.11 -10.55
N LEU A 258 -1.86 -14.71 -9.88
CA LEU A 258 -2.00 -14.59 -8.43
C LEU A 258 -1.02 -15.54 -7.75
N ASP A 259 -0.19 -14.99 -6.87
CA ASP A 259 0.81 -15.75 -6.14
C ASP A 259 0.26 -16.33 -4.83
N GLU A 260 1.13 -16.94 -4.03
CA GLU A 260 0.77 -17.58 -2.76
C GLU A 260 0.14 -16.62 -1.72
N SER A 261 0.24 -15.30 -1.91
CA SER A 261 -0.39 -14.30 -1.05
C SER A 261 -1.90 -14.17 -1.27
N ALA A 262 -2.42 -14.65 -2.41
CA ALA A 262 -3.85 -14.63 -2.75
C ALA A 262 -4.68 -15.73 -2.06
N GLY A 263 -4.09 -16.49 -1.12
CA GLY A 263 -4.81 -17.50 -0.35
C GLY A 263 -5.34 -18.62 -1.25
N ASP A 264 -6.66 -18.85 -1.22
CA ASP A 264 -7.32 -19.90 -2.00
C ASP A 264 -7.33 -19.63 -3.51
N ASP A 265 -6.99 -18.40 -3.91
CA ASP A 265 -6.89 -17.99 -5.31
C ASP A 265 -5.45 -18.05 -5.85
N ALA A 266 -4.49 -18.49 -5.04
CA ALA A 266 -3.11 -18.69 -5.48
C ALA A 266 -3.04 -19.65 -6.69
N GLY A 267 -2.30 -19.24 -7.73
CA GLY A 267 -2.19 -19.97 -9.00
C GLY A 267 -3.35 -19.71 -9.98
N LYS A 268 -4.39 -18.95 -9.60
CA LYS A 268 -5.37 -18.41 -10.56
C LYS A 268 -4.78 -17.22 -11.30
N HIS A 269 -5.38 -16.91 -12.44
CA HIS A 269 -5.09 -15.71 -13.20
C HIS A 269 -6.23 -14.71 -13.04
N GLN A 270 -5.87 -13.45 -12.92
CA GLN A 270 -6.79 -12.33 -12.95
C GLN A 270 -6.65 -11.63 -14.30
N LEU A 271 -7.76 -11.44 -15.00
CA LEU A 271 -7.85 -10.66 -16.24
C LEU A 271 -8.55 -9.34 -15.92
N THR A 272 -7.89 -8.24 -16.22
CA THR A 272 -8.44 -6.89 -16.07
C THR A 272 -8.67 -6.29 -17.44
N LEU A 273 -9.86 -5.74 -17.69
CA LEU A 273 -10.20 -5.06 -18.94
C LEU A 273 -10.67 -3.64 -18.66
N GLU A 274 -10.24 -2.70 -19.49
CA GLU A 274 -10.63 -1.29 -19.41
C GLU A 274 -10.77 -0.75 -20.82
N CYS A 275 -11.90 -0.10 -21.14
CA CYS A 275 -12.10 0.57 -22.42
C CYS A 275 -11.93 2.08 -22.24
N ALA A 276 -11.02 2.68 -23.00
CA ALA A 276 -10.82 4.12 -22.97
C ALA A 276 -12.05 4.85 -23.52
N VAL A 277 -12.54 5.84 -22.76
CA VAL A 277 -13.68 6.68 -23.15
C VAL A 277 -13.35 7.45 -24.44
N GLY A 278 -14.26 7.42 -25.41
CA GLY A 278 -14.08 8.04 -26.73
C GLY A 278 -13.13 7.27 -27.65
N SER A 279 -12.77 6.03 -27.32
CA SER A 279 -12.01 5.17 -28.21
C SER A 279 -12.87 4.58 -29.33
N THR A 280 -12.23 4.03 -30.36
CA THR A 280 -12.91 3.33 -31.46
C THR A 280 -13.83 2.22 -30.95
N LEU A 281 -13.43 1.47 -29.91
CA LEU A 281 -14.27 0.44 -29.30
C LEU A 281 -15.47 1.05 -28.57
N ASP A 282 -15.25 2.08 -27.75
CA ASP A 282 -16.32 2.76 -27.00
C ASP A 282 -17.37 3.37 -27.94
N GLU A 283 -16.92 4.09 -28.99
CA GLU A 283 -17.81 4.65 -30.00
C GLU A 283 -18.60 3.56 -30.74
N HIS A 284 -17.95 2.44 -31.08
CA HIS A 284 -18.61 1.33 -31.77
C HIS A 284 -19.65 0.64 -30.90
N VAL A 285 -19.34 0.35 -29.63
CA VAL A 285 -20.28 -0.28 -28.69
C VAL A 285 -21.53 0.61 -28.49
N LYS A 286 -21.37 1.94 -28.48
CA LYS A 286 -22.49 2.88 -28.49
C LYS A 286 -23.37 2.78 -29.73
N THR A 287 -22.79 2.49 -30.91
CA THR A 287 -23.59 2.32 -32.14
C THR A 287 -24.51 1.10 -32.12
N ILE A 288 -24.15 0.07 -31.35
CA ILE A 288 -24.99 -1.14 -31.15
C ILE A 288 -25.89 -1.05 -29.91
N GLY A 289 -25.92 0.12 -29.24
CA GLY A 289 -26.90 0.44 -28.19
C GLY A 289 -26.46 0.15 -26.75
N TYR A 290 -25.16 -0.06 -26.50
CA TYR A 290 -24.63 -0.37 -25.17
C TYR A 290 -23.52 0.60 -24.76
N GLU A 291 -23.07 0.50 -23.50
CA GLU A 291 -21.87 1.17 -23.01
C GLU A 291 -20.71 0.19 -22.88
N ALA A 292 -19.49 0.57 -23.24
CA ALA A 292 -18.30 -0.28 -23.12
C ALA A 292 -17.77 -0.35 -21.67
N ASN A 293 -18.66 -0.65 -20.72
CA ASN A 293 -18.42 -0.66 -19.28
C ASN A 293 -18.18 -2.10 -18.76
N GLY A 294 -18.08 -2.26 -17.44
CA GLY A 294 -17.85 -3.56 -16.81
C GLY A 294 -18.94 -4.60 -17.13
N TYR A 295 -20.21 -4.22 -17.12
CA TYR A 295 -21.33 -5.12 -17.42
C TYR A 295 -21.29 -5.66 -18.85
N PHE A 296 -20.90 -4.81 -19.81
CA PHE A 296 -20.75 -5.24 -21.20
C PHE A 296 -19.70 -6.35 -21.37
N PHE A 297 -18.54 -6.20 -20.73
CA PHE A 297 -17.48 -7.22 -20.80
C PHE A 297 -17.82 -8.47 -19.97
N GLU A 298 -18.56 -8.33 -18.88
CA GLU A 298 -19.08 -9.46 -18.10
C GLU A 298 -20.03 -10.33 -18.94
N ALA A 299 -20.95 -9.70 -19.67
CA ALA A 299 -21.87 -10.37 -20.57
C ALA A 299 -21.14 -11.17 -21.67
N LEU A 300 -20.12 -10.57 -22.29
CA LEU A 300 -19.27 -11.25 -23.28
C LEU A 300 -18.53 -12.45 -22.66
N ALA A 301 -17.96 -12.29 -21.46
CA ALA A 301 -17.26 -13.35 -20.77
C ALA A 301 -18.20 -14.50 -20.36
N THR A 302 -19.40 -14.17 -19.89
CA THR A 302 -20.45 -15.12 -19.52
C THR A 302 -20.93 -15.92 -20.74
N TYR A 303 -21.17 -15.23 -21.86
CA TYR A 303 -21.53 -15.88 -23.11
C TYR A 303 -20.43 -16.84 -23.59
N TRP A 304 -19.17 -16.39 -23.57
CA TRP A 304 -18.03 -17.24 -23.93
C TRP A 304 -17.93 -18.48 -23.03
N ALA A 305 -18.09 -18.30 -21.72
CA ALA A 305 -18.03 -19.40 -20.75
C ALA A 305 -19.12 -20.45 -21.02
N LYS A 306 -20.35 -19.99 -21.32
CA LYS A 306 -21.48 -20.85 -21.69
C LYS A 306 -21.20 -21.66 -22.97
N GLN A 307 -20.67 -21.01 -24.01
CA GLN A 307 -20.34 -21.67 -25.29
C GLN A 307 -19.22 -22.72 -25.16
N ASN A 308 -18.29 -22.52 -24.23
CA ASN A 308 -17.13 -23.39 -24.05
C ASN A 308 -17.27 -24.36 -22.85
N ASN A 309 -18.44 -24.41 -22.21
CA ASN A 309 -18.71 -25.20 -21.01
C ASN A 309 -17.66 -24.98 -19.90
N VAL A 310 -17.27 -23.72 -19.71
CA VAL A 310 -16.29 -23.30 -18.70
C VAL A 310 -17.04 -22.88 -17.44
N ALA A 311 -16.77 -23.55 -16.32
CA ALA A 311 -17.29 -23.20 -15.00
C ALA A 311 -16.19 -22.62 -14.10
N GLY A 312 -16.59 -21.89 -13.06
CA GLY A 312 -15.66 -21.40 -12.02
C GLY A 312 -14.91 -20.11 -12.37
N LEU A 313 -15.36 -19.37 -13.39
CA LEU A 313 -15.00 -17.96 -13.53
C LEU A 313 -15.75 -17.15 -12.51
N TRP A 314 -15.05 -16.26 -11.81
CA TRP A 314 -15.63 -15.24 -10.96
C TRP A 314 -15.44 -13.87 -11.61
N MET A 315 -16.44 -13.01 -11.54
CA MET A 315 -16.47 -11.72 -12.23
C MET A 315 -16.89 -10.65 -11.21
N ASP A 316 -16.15 -9.55 -11.17
CA ASP A 316 -16.51 -8.36 -10.41
C ASP A 316 -16.76 -7.21 -11.40
N PRO A 317 -18.05 -6.90 -11.68
CA PRO A 317 -18.40 -5.79 -12.56
C PRO A 317 -18.43 -4.44 -11.83
N THR A 318 -18.27 -4.40 -10.51
CA THR A 318 -18.44 -3.18 -9.69
C THR A 318 -17.16 -2.39 -9.47
N ALA A 319 -16.01 -2.95 -9.84
CA ALA A 319 -14.74 -2.24 -9.82
C ALA A 319 -14.60 -1.30 -11.03
N ASP A 320 -13.85 -0.20 -10.88
CA ASP A 320 -13.52 0.77 -11.95
C ASP A 320 -12.88 0.11 -13.20
N ARG A 321 -12.44 -1.15 -13.07
CA ARG A 321 -11.97 -2.04 -14.13
C ARG A 321 -12.63 -3.40 -13.95
N ILE A 322 -13.19 -3.99 -15.01
CA ILE A 322 -13.74 -5.35 -14.88
C ILE A 322 -12.61 -6.31 -14.54
N THR A 323 -12.85 -7.09 -13.48
CA THR A 323 -11.91 -8.09 -13.01
C THR A 323 -12.52 -9.48 -13.17
N ILE A 324 -11.87 -10.35 -13.94
CA ILE A 324 -12.28 -11.74 -14.17
C ILE A 324 -11.21 -12.67 -13.60
N LEU A 325 -11.61 -13.53 -12.67
CA LEU A 325 -10.74 -14.48 -11.99
C LEU A 325 -11.03 -15.90 -12.46
N GLY A 326 -9.98 -16.68 -12.73
CA GLY A 326 -10.13 -18.08 -13.14
C GLY A 326 -8.82 -18.84 -13.24
N ALA A 327 -8.88 -20.13 -13.56
CA ALA A 327 -7.69 -20.93 -13.78
C ALA A 327 -6.92 -20.45 -15.04
N PRO A 328 -5.59 -20.68 -15.14
CA PRO A 328 -4.80 -20.25 -16.29
C PRO A 328 -5.33 -20.72 -17.65
N GLY A 329 -5.84 -21.97 -17.68
CA GLY A 329 -6.44 -22.60 -18.86
C GLY A 329 -7.81 -22.04 -19.25
N GLN A 330 -8.40 -21.16 -18.44
CA GLN A 330 -9.67 -20.48 -18.70
C GLN A 330 -9.43 -19.03 -19.11
N ILE A 331 -8.55 -18.34 -18.39
CA ILE A 331 -8.25 -16.92 -18.60
C ILE A 331 -7.50 -16.66 -19.90
N THR A 332 -6.53 -17.52 -20.27
CA THR A 332 -5.74 -17.32 -21.50
C THR A 332 -6.62 -17.42 -22.77
N PRO A 333 -7.50 -18.43 -22.90
CA PRO A 333 -8.47 -18.48 -24.00
C PRO A 333 -9.49 -17.34 -23.98
N LEU A 334 -10.00 -16.95 -22.82
CA LEU A 334 -10.95 -15.83 -22.68
C LEU A 334 -10.32 -14.51 -23.14
N LYS A 335 -9.12 -14.18 -22.68
CA LYS A 335 -8.33 -13.02 -23.14
C LYS A 335 -8.21 -13.00 -24.66
N SER A 336 -7.81 -14.13 -25.24
CA SER A 336 -7.64 -14.27 -26.69
C SER A 336 -8.95 -14.08 -27.45
N HIS A 337 -10.06 -14.56 -26.89
CA HIS A 337 -11.40 -14.38 -27.46
C HIS A 337 -11.82 -12.91 -27.47
N ILE A 338 -11.73 -12.23 -26.33
CA ILE A 338 -12.10 -10.81 -26.20
C ILE A 338 -11.26 -9.94 -27.13
N LEU A 339 -9.93 -10.12 -27.12
CA LEU A 339 -9.03 -9.39 -28.01
C LEU A 339 -9.38 -9.60 -29.50
N ARG A 340 -9.85 -10.78 -29.87
CA ARG A 340 -10.25 -11.07 -31.25
C ARG A 340 -11.55 -10.37 -31.63
N LEU A 341 -12.52 -10.28 -30.72
CA LEU A 341 -13.77 -9.55 -30.94
C LEU A 341 -13.49 -8.05 -31.07
N THR A 342 -12.72 -7.48 -30.13
CA THR A 342 -12.49 -6.03 -30.07
C THR A 342 -11.51 -5.51 -31.11
N ARG A 343 -10.72 -6.38 -31.77
CA ARG A 343 -9.93 -6.04 -32.96
C ARG A 343 -10.70 -6.15 -34.27
N HIS A 344 -11.85 -6.81 -34.26
CA HIS A 344 -12.69 -7.05 -35.43
C HIS A 344 -14.14 -6.75 -35.09
N LEU A 345 -14.48 -5.46 -35.03
CA LEU A 345 -15.78 -4.95 -34.58
C LEU A 345 -17.02 -5.62 -35.21
N PRO A 346 -17.04 -5.99 -36.50
CA PRO A 346 -18.18 -6.75 -37.04
C PRO A 346 -18.42 -8.10 -36.34
N ARG A 347 -17.37 -8.76 -35.83
CA ARG A 347 -17.50 -10.00 -35.05
C ARG A 347 -18.00 -9.72 -33.63
N LEU A 348 -17.73 -8.54 -33.09
CA LEU A 348 -18.28 -8.11 -31.82
C LEU A 348 -19.81 -7.98 -31.94
N ASP A 349 -20.30 -7.36 -33.02
CA ASP A 349 -21.74 -7.21 -33.29
C ASP A 349 -22.46 -8.57 -33.38
N GLU A 350 -21.86 -9.50 -34.13
CA GLU A 350 -22.35 -10.88 -34.23
C GLU A 350 -22.38 -11.57 -32.86
N ALA A 351 -21.32 -11.41 -32.05
CA ALA A 351 -21.23 -12.02 -30.74
C ALA A 351 -22.27 -11.44 -29.76
N VAL A 352 -22.48 -10.13 -29.75
CA VAL A 352 -23.49 -9.45 -28.92
C VAL A 352 -24.89 -9.91 -29.31
N THR A 353 -25.19 -9.98 -30.62
CA THR A 353 -26.48 -10.47 -31.12
C THR A 353 -26.75 -11.90 -30.69
N GLN A 354 -25.77 -12.80 -30.87
CA GLN A 354 -25.91 -14.20 -30.47
C GLN A 354 -26.01 -14.39 -28.95
N ALA A 355 -25.30 -13.56 -28.18
CA ALA A 355 -25.37 -13.58 -26.72
C ALA A 355 -26.77 -13.16 -26.23
N ALA A 356 -27.34 -12.11 -26.80
CA ALA A 356 -28.71 -11.68 -26.52
C ALA A 356 -29.74 -12.77 -26.89
N GLU A 357 -29.60 -13.41 -28.06
CA GLU A 357 -30.44 -14.55 -28.46
C GLU A 357 -30.30 -15.75 -27.52
N ALA A 358 -29.13 -15.94 -26.92
CA ALA A 358 -28.86 -16.98 -25.92
C ALA A 358 -29.33 -16.60 -24.49
N GLY A 359 -30.00 -15.46 -24.34
CA GLY A 359 -30.56 -14.95 -23.09
C GLY A 359 -29.54 -14.31 -22.15
N ILE A 360 -28.42 -13.80 -22.67
CA ILE A 360 -27.46 -13.00 -21.90
C ILE A 360 -27.87 -11.53 -22.01
N GLU A 361 -28.05 -10.87 -20.87
CA GLU A 361 -28.37 -9.46 -20.78
C GLU A 361 -27.08 -8.62 -20.82
N PHE A 362 -27.15 -7.48 -21.49
CA PHE A 362 -26.13 -6.45 -21.53
C PHE A 362 -26.73 -5.17 -20.94
N ASP A 363 -25.98 -4.45 -20.12
CA ASP A 363 -26.38 -3.18 -19.50
C ASP A 363 -25.67 -2.00 -20.17
#